data_AF-A0A6L4YB42-F1
#
_entry.id   AF-A0A6L4YB42-F1
#
_cell.length_a   1.000
_cell.length_b   1.000
_cell.length_c   1.000
_cell.angle_alpha   90.00
_cell.angle_beta   90.00
_cell.angle_gamma   90.00
#
_symmetry.space_group_name_H-M   'P 1'
#
loop_
_entity.id
_entity.type
_entity.pdbx_description
1 polymer ?
#
loop_
_entity_poly.entity_id
_entity_poly.type
_entity_poly.pdbx_seq_one_letter_code
_entity_poly.pdbx_strand_id
1 'polypeptide(L)'
;MGIWFSLFTVVILVLLVFMGVGVVGLNSLFGIVIPYAALLVFLVGVVYRVGKWASAPVPFRIPTTCGQQKSHPWIKANNLESPYNTVGVIVRMALEVLLFRSLFRNTRAELRDGPRVVYGGTKWLWLAGLAFHWSFLLILIRHLRFFTEPIPFFVNLFASMDGLFEIGVPTLYMTDIIILLAVTYLFLRRVVIPQIRYISLAADYFPLFLILGVALSGVLMRHFYKVD
;
A
#
# COMPACT_ATOMS: atom_id res chain seq x y z
N MET A 1 -21.17 8.65 -4.54
CA MET A 1 -21.59 8.37 -3.15
C MET A 1 -20.48 7.77 -2.29
N GLY A 2 -19.67 6.83 -2.80
CA GLY A 2 -18.64 6.14 -1.98
C GLY A 2 -17.60 7.04 -1.29
N ILE A 3 -17.21 8.16 -1.91
CA ILE A 3 -16.22 9.09 -1.35
C ILE A 3 -16.73 9.71 -0.03
N TRP A 4 -17.88 10.38 -0.08
CA TRP A 4 -18.46 11.07 1.07
C TRP A 4 -18.75 10.10 2.20
N PHE A 5 -19.36 8.95 1.89
CA PHE A 5 -19.60 7.91 2.89
C PHE A 5 -18.32 7.49 3.60
N SER A 6 -17.23 7.26 2.85
CA SER A 6 -15.95 6.83 3.41
C SER A 6 -15.31 7.91 4.27
N LEU A 7 -15.32 9.16 3.81
CA LEU A 7 -14.80 10.30 4.55
C LEU A 7 -15.55 10.51 5.87
N PHE A 8 -16.88 10.56 5.83
CA PHE A 8 -17.69 10.71 7.03
C PHE A 8 -17.49 9.54 8.00
N THR A 9 -17.38 8.30 7.50
CA THR A 9 -17.09 7.15 8.35
C THR A 9 -15.77 7.33 9.10
N VAL A 10 -14.69 7.73 8.43
CA VAL A 10 -13.39 7.96 9.08
C VAL A 10 -13.48 9.10 10.10
N VAL A 11 -14.11 10.22 9.75
CA VAL A 11 -14.29 11.37 10.66
C VAL A 11 -15.10 10.97 11.89
N ILE A 12 -16.20 10.25 11.72
CA ILE A 12 -17.04 9.77 12.83
C ILE A 12 -16.26 8.82 13.74
N LEU A 13 -15.47 7.89 13.17
CA LEU A 13 -14.64 6.99 13.97
C LEU A 13 -13.63 7.75 14.83
N VAL A 14 -12.95 8.75 14.26
CA VAL A 14 -12.00 9.60 14.98
C VAL A 14 -12.70 10.38 16.11
N LEU A 15 -13.84 11.01 15.81
CA LEU A 15 -14.60 11.78 16.80
C LEU A 15 -15.14 10.88 17.93
N LEU A 16 -15.61 9.68 17.61
CA LEU A 16 -16.11 8.72 18.58
C LEU A 16 -15.02 8.32 19.57
N VAL A 17 -13.82 8.02 19.08
CA VAL A 17 -12.66 7.71 19.94
C VAL A 17 -12.28 8.92 20.79
N PHE A 18 -12.17 10.11 20.18
CA PHE A 18 -11.75 11.33 20.88
C PHE A 18 -12.72 11.72 22.00
N MET A 19 -14.03 11.67 21.75
CA MET A 19 -15.05 11.92 22.78
C MET A 19 -15.13 10.80 23.81
N GLY A 20 -15.07 9.54 23.38
CA GLY A 20 -15.15 8.38 24.27
C GLY A 20 -14.01 8.34 25.29
N VAL A 21 -12.80 8.68 24.86
CA VAL A 21 -11.63 8.74 25.73
C VAL A 21 -11.58 10.06 26.51
N GLY A 22 -11.70 11.20 25.83
CA GLY A 22 -11.47 12.52 26.41
C GLY A 22 -12.59 13.02 27.34
N VAL A 23 -13.84 12.62 27.12
CA VAL A 23 -15.00 13.09 27.91
C VAL A 23 -15.55 11.98 28.80
N VAL A 24 -15.67 10.76 28.26
CA VAL A 24 -16.38 9.66 28.95
C VAL A 24 -15.42 8.76 29.75
N GLY A 25 -14.10 8.84 29.50
CA GLY A 25 -13.11 8.06 30.25
C GLY A 25 -13.04 6.58 29.87
N LEU A 26 -13.47 6.20 28.66
CA LEU A 26 -13.52 4.82 28.16
C LEU A 26 -12.13 4.26 27.75
N ASN A 27 -11.09 4.57 28.53
CA ASN A 27 -9.70 4.21 28.24
C ASN A 27 -9.51 2.71 28.05
N SER A 28 -10.08 1.87 28.92
CA SER A 28 -9.94 0.41 28.81
C SER A 28 -10.63 -0.16 27.56
N LEU A 29 -11.74 0.42 27.12
CA LEU A 29 -12.43 -0.03 25.92
C LEU A 29 -11.57 0.22 24.66
N PHE A 30 -11.07 1.44 24.50
CA PHE A 30 -10.29 1.83 23.31
C PHE A 30 -8.82 1.40 23.37
N GLY A 31 -8.23 1.29 24.56
CA GLY A 31 -6.83 0.91 24.75
C GLY A 31 -6.58 -0.60 24.87
N ILE A 32 -7.60 -1.38 25.25
CA ILE A 32 -7.46 -2.83 25.48
C ILE A 32 -8.43 -3.61 24.60
N VAL A 33 -9.74 -3.44 24.83
CA VAL A 33 -10.77 -4.32 24.24
C VAL A 33 -10.80 -4.21 22.70
N ILE A 34 -10.87 -3.00 22.16
CA ILE A 34 -10.95 -2.76 20.72
C ILE A 34 -9.68 -3.26 19.99
N PRO A 35 -8.44 -2.96 20.44
CA PRO A 35 -7.24 -3.51 19.82
C PRO A 35 -7.18 -5.04 19.78
N TYR A 36 -7.51 -5.74 20.88
CA TYR A 36 -7.53 -7.20 20.89
C TYR A 36 -8.62 -7.77 19.98
N ALA A 37 -9.82 -7.17 19.98
CA ALA A 37 -10.89 -7.56 19.08
C ALA A 37 -10.49 -7.34 17.60
N ALA A 38 -9.84 -6.23 17.27
CA ALA A 38 -9.36 -5.92 15.93
C ALA A 38 -8.31 -6.94 15.46
N LEU A 39 -7.35 -7.31 16.32
CA LEU A 39 -6.36 -8.34 16.01
C LEU A 39 -7.02 -9.70 15.76
N LEU A 40 -7.97 -10.10 16.60
CA LEU A 40 -8.68 -11.37 16.43
C LEU A 40 -9.48 -11.40 15.13
N VAL A 41 -10.24 -10.34 14.84
CA VAL A 41 -11.01 -10.21 13.59
C VAL A 41 -10.08 -10.22 12.37
N PHE A 42 -8.93 -9.53 12.45
CA PHE A 42 -7.95 -9.53 11.38
C PHE A 42 -7.40 -10.94 11.11
N LEU A 43 -6.91 -11.64 12.13
CA LEU A 43 -6.32 -12.98 11.98
C LEU A 43 -7.35 -14.01 11.48
N VAL A 44 -8.51 -14.09 12.13
CA VAL A 44 -9.59 -15.00 11.73
C VAL A 44 -10.10 -14.66 10.33
N GLY A 45 -10.26 -13.37 10.04
CA GLY A 45 -10.72 -12.88 8.73
C GLY A 45 -9.74 -13.24 7.61
N VAL A 46 -8.42 -13.11 7.83
CA VAL A 46 -7.39 -13.51 6.87
C VAL A 46 -7.45 -15.01 6.61
N VAL A 47 -7.47 -15.84 7.67
CA VAL A 47 -7.54 -17.30 7.53
C VAL A 47 -8.82 -17.72 6.77
N TYR A 48 -9.97 -17.16 7.14
CA TYR A 48 -11.24 -17.43 6.47
C TYR A 48 -11.21 -17.04 4.99
N ARG A 49 -10.67 -15.85 4.65
CA ARG A 49 -10.57 -15.39 3.25
C ARG A 49 -9.61 -16.25 2.43
N VAL A 50 -8.46 -16.63 2.98
CA VAL A 50 -7.49 -17.51 2.33
C VAL A 50 -8.09 -18.90 2.11
N GLY A 51 -8.73 -19.48 3.12
CA GLY A 51 -9.40 -20.79 3.02
C GLY A 51 -10.52 -20.79 1.97
N LYS A 52 -11.34 -19.72 1.94
CA LYS A 52 -12.37 -19.54 0.92
C LYS A 52 -11.79 -19.44 -0.49
N TRP A 53 -10.69 -18.69 -0.66
CA TRP A 53 -10.01 -18.58 -1.96
C TRP A 53 -9.38 -19.90 -2.39
N ALA A 54 -8.72 -20.62 -1.48
CA ALA A 54 -8.11 -21.92 -1.76
C ALA A 54 -9.14 -23.00 -2.14
N SER A 55 -10.37 -22.87 -1.63
CA SER A 55 -11.47 -23.78 -1.93
C SER A 55 -12.17 -23.46 -3.26
N ALA A 56 -11.86 -22.33 -3.90
CA ALA A 56 -12.48 -21.96 -5.17
C ALA A 56 -12.00 -22.90 -6.28
N PRO A 57 -12.90 -23.62 -6.98
CA PRO A 57 -12.50 -24.51 -8.05
C PRO A 57 -11.88 -23.68 -9.19
N VAL A 58 -10.75 -24.16 -9.72
CA VAL A 58 -10.10 -23.60 -10.91
C VAL A 58 -10.13 -24.68 -12.00
N PRO A 59 -11.22 -24.75 -12.81
CA PRO A 59 -11.40 -25.82 -13.78
C PRO A 59 -10.29 -25.86 -14.86
N PHE A 60 -9.74 -24.69 -15.20
CA PHE A 60 -8.68 -24.56 -16.19
C PHE A 60 -7.48 -23.79 -15.62
N ARG A 61 -6.30 -24.43 -15.63
CA ARG A 61 -5.03 -23.77 -15.33
C ARG A 61 -4.46 -23.17 -16.61
N ILE A 62 -4.96 -22.01 -17.00
CA ILE A 62 -4.44 -21.27 -18.16
C ILE A 62 -3.53 -20.15 -17.64
N PRO A 63 -2.21 -20.35 -17.59
CA PRO A 63 -1.28 -19.29 -17.19
C PRO A 63 -1.19 -18.25 -18.30
N THR A 64 -1.51 -17.00 -17.97
CA THR A 64 -1.27 -15.86 -18.87
C THR A 64 0.23 -15.52 -18.85
N THR A 65 0.99 -16.00 -19.84
CA THR A 65 2.42 -15.67 -20.01
C THR A 65 2.60 -14.65 -21.13
N CYS A 66 3.39 -13.61 -20.90
CA CYS A 66 3.59 -12.51 -21.86
C CYS A 66 4.88 -12.61 -22.68
N GLY A 67 5.58 -13.76 -22.65
CA GLY A 67 6.85 -13.91 -23.35
C GLY A 67 7.12 -15.34 -23.79
N GLN A 68 8.21 -15.48 -24.56
CA GLN A 68 8.55 -16.73 -25.24
C GLN A 68 8.78 -17.88 -24.26
N GLN A 69 7.98 -18.93 -24.37
CA GLN A 69 8.17 -20.16 -23.63
C GLN A 69 9.43 -20.91 -24.10
N LYS A 70 10.00 -21.73 -23.22
CA LYS A 70 11.09 -22.63 -23.59
C LYS A 70 10.56 -23.65 -24.61
N SER A 71 11.13 -23.62 -25.80
CA SER A 71 10.77 -24.50 -26.92
C SER A 71 12.04 -25.12 -27.49
N HIS A 72 12.53 -24.64 -28.63
CA HIS A 72 13.73 -25.17 -29.27
C HIS A 72 15.02 -24.48 -28.81
N PRO A 73 16.19 -25.15 -28.86
CA PRO A 73 17.46 -24.59 -28.40
C PRO A 73 17.89 -23.28 -29.09
N TRP A 74 17.44 -23.06 -30.34
CA TRP A 74 17.75 -21.85 -31.10
C TRP A 74 16.78 -20.69 -30.85
N ILE A 75 15.63 -20.93 -30.18
CA ILE A 75 14.67 -19.89 -29.85
C ILE A 75 14.94 -19.40 -28.43
N LYS A 76 15.36 -18.14 -28.30
CA LYS A 76 15.65 -17.53 -27.00
C LYS A 76 14.39 -17.48 -26.13
N ALA A 77 14.37 -18.29 -25.08
CA ALA A 77 13.30 -18.28 -24.08
C ALA A 77 13.35 -16.99 -23.24
N ASN A 78 12.18 -16.49 -22.84
CA ASN A 78 12.06 -15.36 -21.93
C ASN A 78 11.63 -15.83 -20.54
N ASN A 79 12.60 -16.30 -19.74
CA ASN A 79 12.33 -16.93 -18.44
C ASN A 79 11.68 -15.98 -17.41
N LEU A 80 11.82 -14.66 -17.55
CA LEU A 80 11.18 -13.70 -16.64
C LEU A 80 9.69 -13.52 -16.93
N GLU A 81 9.26 -13.73 -18.18
CA GLU A 81 7.86 -13.60 -18.59
C GLU A 81 7.14 -14.95 -18.66
N SER A 82 7.87 -16.00 -19.01
CA SER A 82 7.42 -17.39 -19.08
C SER A 82 8.44 -18.27 -18.34
N PRO A 83 8.40 -18.30 -16.99
CA PRO A 83 9.35 -19.06 -16.20
C PRO A 83 9.21 -20.55 -16.45
N TYR A 84 10.31 -21.22 -16.80
CA TYR A 84 10.38 -22.67 -16.98
C TYR A 84 11.13 -23.37 -15.83
N ASN A 85 11.62 -22.60 -14.85
CA ASN A 85 12.30 -23.11 -13.66
C ASN A 85 11.87 -22.33 -12.40
N THR A 86 12.09 -22.92 -11.22
CA THR A 86 11.71 -22.33 -9.92
C THR A 86 12.38 -20.98 -9.67
N VAL A 87 13.64 -20.83 -10.05
CA VAL A 87 14.38 -19.56 -9.90
C VAL A 87 13.72 -18.44 -10.71
N GLY A 88 13.30 -18.72 -11.95
CA GLY A 88 12.58 -17.76 -12.79
C GLY A 88 11.24 -17.34 -12.17
N VAL A 89 10.52 -18.29 -11.55
CA VAL A 89 9.28 -17.99 -10.81
C VAL A 89 9.56 -17.04 -9.65
N ILE A 90 10.56 -17.35 -8.82
CA ILE A 90 10.92 -16.53 -7.65
C ILE A 90 11.31 -15.12 -8.09
N VAL A 91 12.17 -14.98 -9.09
CA VAL A 91 12.61 -13.68 -9.59
C VAL A 91 11.44 -12.89 -10.19
N ARG A 92 10.59 -13.55 -10.99
CA ARG A 92 9.37 -12.91 -11.54
C ARG A 92 8.47 -12.40 -10.41
N MET A 93 8.18 -13.24 -9.43
CA MET A 93 7.35 -12.88 -8.27
C MET A 93 7.96 -11.72 -7.48
N ALA A 94 9.28 -11.75 -7.23
CA ALA A 94 9.97 -10.67 -6.53
C ALA A 94 9.87 -9.33 -7.28
N LEU A 95 10.04 -9.33 -8.61
CA LEU A 95 9.91 -8.13 -9.44
C LEU A 95 8.48 -7.59 -9.49
N GLU A 96 7.47 -8.46 -9.45
CA GLU A 96 6.07 -8.02 -9.38
C GLU A 96 5.72 -7.47 -7.99
N VAL A 97 6.15 -8.11 -6.91
CA VAL A 97 5.84 -7.69 -5.54
C VAL A 97 6.60 -6.43 -5.15
N LEU A 98 7.91 -6.36 -5.43
CA LEU A 98 8.77 -5.28 -4.95
C LEU A 98 8.81 -4.08 -5.90
N LEU A 99 8.64 -4.30 -7.20
CA LEU A 99 8.84 -3.27 -8.22
C LEU A 99 7.63 -3.07 -9.13
N PHE A 100 6.50 -3.77 -8.95
CA PHE A 100 5.32 -3.68 -9.83
C PHE A 100 5.69 -3.68 -11.33
N ARG A 101 6.56 -4.61 -11.73
CA ARG A 101 7.18 -4.62 -13.06
C ARG A 101 6.16 -4.66 -14.19
N SER A 102 5.07 -5.42 -14.04
CA SER A 102 3.97 -5.45 -15.01
C SER A 102 3.31 -4.07 -15.19
N LEU A 103 3.10 -3.34 -14.09
CA LEU A 103 2.51 -2.01 -14.10
C LEU A 103 3.44 -0.97 -14.75
N PHE A 104 4.76 -1.09 -14.58
CA PHE A 104 5.72 -0.21 -15.23
C PHE A 104 5.67 -0.32 -16.76
N ARG A 105 5.44 -1.54 -17.26
CA ARG A 105 5.40 -1.86 -18.69
C ARG A 105 4.03 -1.69 -19.33
N ASN A 106 3.02 -1.31 -18.55
CA ASN A 106 1.68 -1.11 -19.05
C ASN A 106 1.60 0.20 -19.85
N THR A 107 1.67 0.07 -21.18
CA THR A 107 1.49 1.14 -22.15
C THR A 107 0.07 1.11 -22.69
N ARG A 108 -0.64 2.23 -22.59
CA ARG A 108 -1.94 2.43 -23.24
C ARG A 108 -1.74 3.13 -24.56
N ALA A 109 -2.29 2.59 -25.63
CA ALA A 109 -2.40 3.28 -26.90
C ALA A 109 -3.61 4.24 -26.84
N GLU A 110 -3.37 5.53 -27.02
CA GLU A 110 -4.40 6.59 -27.06
C GLU A 110 -4.28 7.32 -28.39
N LEU A 111 -5.38 7.55 -29.10
CA LEU A 111 -5.34 8.46 -30.26
C LEU A 111 -5.42 9.89 -29.74
N ARG A 112 -4.44 10.73 -30.08
CA ARG A 112 -4.41 12.15 -29.72
C ARG A 112 -4.23 12.98 -30.99
N ASP A 113 -5.13 13.95 -31.17
CA ASP A 113 -5.14 14.93 -32.27
C ASP A 113 -4.85 14.34 -33.67
N GLY A 114 -5.84 13.66 -34.25
CA GLY A 114 -5.77 13.04 -35.58
C GLY A 114 -5.33 11.57 -35.58
N PRO A 115 -4.74 11.03 -36.66
CA PRO A 115 -4.37 9.61 -36.79
C PRO A 115 -3.09 9.22 -36.01
N ARG A 116 -2.73 9.95 -34.95
CA ARG A 116 -1.52 9.69 -34.17
C ARG A 116 -1.85 8.88 -32.92
N VAL A 117 -1.40 7.63 -32.91
CA VAL A 117 -1.43 6.76 -31.73
C VAL A 117 -0.28 7.16 -30.81
N VAL A 118 -0.61 7.79 -29.68
CA VAL A 118 0.30 8.12 -28.59
C VAL A 118 0.23 7.04 -27.53
N TYR A 119 1.38 6.51 -27.10
CA TYR A 119 1.42 5.52 -26.02
C TYR A 119 1.56 6.22 -24.66
N GLY A 120 0.45 6.44 -23.97
CA GLY A 120 0.40 6.91 -22.59
C GLY A 120 0.75 5.79 -21.61
N GLY A 121 1.90 5.89 -20.93
CA GLY A 121 2.33 4.90 -19.94
C GLY A 121 1.75 5.14 -18.55
N THR A 122 1.49 4.08 -17.78
CA THR A 122 1.09 4.18 -16.37
C THR A 122 2.25 4.49 -15.41
N LYS A 123 3.32 5.15 -15.88
CA LYS A 123 4.57 5.38 -15.13
C LYS A 123 4.36 6.21 -13.86
N TRP A 124 3.46 7.20 -13.90
CA TRP A 124 3.13 7.99 -12.71
C TRP A 124 2.39 7.18 -11.64
N LEU A 125 1.47 6.31 -12.07
CA LEU A 125 0.80 5.38 -11.17
C LEU A 125 1.79 4.38 -10.59
N TRP A 126 2.71 3.87 -11.42
CA TRP A 126 3.78 2.99 -10.98
C TRP A 126 4.65 3.66 -9.92
N LEU A 127 5.13 4.88 -10.17
CA LEU A 127 5.99 5.61 -9.25
C LEU A 127 5.30 5.90 -7.92
N ALA A 128 4.08 6.45 -7.96
CA ALA A 128 3.34 6.75 -6.73
C ALA A 128 2.91 5.48 -5.97
N GLY A 129 2.53 4.42 -6.69
CA GLY A 129 2.23 3.12 -6.09
C GLY A 129 3.45 2.53 -5.40
N LEU A 130 4.61 2.57 -6.05
CA LEU A 130 5.88 2.08 -5.50
C LEU A 130 6.31 2.90 -4.29
N ALA A 131 6.28 4.23 -4.40
CA ALA A 131 6.57 5.16 -3.31
C ALA A 131 5.68 4.90 -2.08
N PHE A 132 4.37 4.73 -2.29
CA PHE A 132 3.44 4.40 -1.23
C PHE A 132 3.81 3.11 -0.50
N HIS A 133 4.03 2.00 -1.23
CA HIS A 133 4.29 0.70 -0.61
C HIS A 133 5.65 0.63 0.09
N TRP A 134 6.69 1.21 -0.51
CA TRP A 134 8.03 1.23 0.11
C TRP A 134 8.06 2.14 1.35
N SER A 135 7.45 3.32 1.29
CA SER A 135 7.33 4.17 2.49
C SER A 135 6.52 3.47 3.58
N PHE A 136 5.39 2.86 3.24
CA PHE A 136 4.59 2.12 4.22
C PHE A 136 5.37 0.96 4.85
N LEU A 137 6.12 0.19 4.05
CA LEU A 137 6.95 -0.91 4.55
C LEU A 137 8.05 -0.42 5.49
N LEU A 138 8.79 0.63 5.11
CA LEU A 138 9.85 1.20 5.94
C LEU A 138 9.29 1.79 7.23
N ILE A 139 8.15 2.49 7.16
CA ILE A 139 7.42 2.96 8.33
C ILE A 139 7.08 1.78 9.25
N LEU A 140 6.52 0.69 8.72
CA LEU A 140 6.17 -0.51 9.49
C LEU A 140 7.40 -1.16 10.14
N ILE A 141 8.51 -1.29 9.42
CA ILE A 141 9.77 -1.83 9.96
C ILE A 141 10.25 -0.97 11.13
N ARG A 142 10.19 0.35 11.04
CA ARG A 142 10.56 1.26 12.15
C ARG A 142 9.61 1.10 13.34
N HIS A 143 8.33 0.86 13.10
CA HIS A 143 7.35 0.63 14.18
C HIS A 143 7.64 -0.66 14.97
N LEU A 144 8.37 -1.64 14.40
CA LEU A 144 8.80 -2.82 15.15
C LEU A 144 9.64 -2.48 16.38
N ARG A 145 10.31 -1.32 16.39
CA ARG A 145 11.03 -0.81 17.56
C ARG A 145 10.18 -0.80 18.83
N PHE A 146 8.88 -0.58 18.72
CA PHE A 146 7.97 -0.52 19.87
C PHE A 146 7.52 -1.89 20.37
N PHE A 147 7.83 -2.97 19.64
CA PHE A 147 7.37 -4.33 19.95
C PHE A 147 8.51 -5.30 20.30
N THR A 148 9.76 -4.92 20.09
CA THR A 148 10.92 -5.81 20.26
C THR A 148 11.98 -5.20 21.15
N GLU A 149 12.38 -5.94 22.19
CA GLU A 149 13.51 -5.61 23.06
C GLU A 149 14.43 -6.83 23.18
N PRO A 150 15.70 -6.75 22.71
CA PRO A 150 16.38 -5.60 22.13
C PRO A 150 15.93 -5.27 20.70
N ILE A 151 16.16 -4.02 20.27
CA ILE A 151 15.80 -3.55 18.93
C ILE A 151 16.69 -4.27 17.88
N PRO A 152 16.12 -4.96 16.88
CA PRO A 152 16.90 -5.62 15.84
C PRO A 152 17.75 -4.65 15.02
N PHE A 153 18.96 -5.09 14.63
CA PHE A 153 19.93 -4.22 13.95
C PHE A 153 19.38 -3.57 12.66
N PHE A 154 18.56 -4.30 11.89
CA PHE A 154 18.01 -3.82 10.62
C PHE A 154 17.03 -2.65 10.84
N VAL A 155 16.32 -2.61 11.97
CA VAL A 155 15.41 -1.51 12.31
C VAL A 155 16.20 -0.21 12.47
N ASN A 156 17.32 -0.27 13.21
CA ASN A 156 18.21 0.87 13.39
C ASN A 156 18.87 1.29 12.07
N LEU A 157 19.33 0.34 11.25
CA LEU A 157 19.91 0.62 9.95
C LEU A 157 18.95 1.42 9.05
N PHE A 158 17.71 0.93 8.88
CA PHE A 158 16.71 1.62 8.05
C PHE A 158 16.29 2.96 8.65
N ALA A 159 16.18 3.06 9.98
CA ALA A 159 15.86 4.33 10.64
C ALA A 159 16.95 5.39 10.43
N SER A 160 18.23 5.00 10.49
CA SER A 160 19.35 5.90 10.20
C SER A 160 19.40 6.33 8.73
N MET A 161 19.14 5.41 7.80
CA MET A 161 19.09 5.74 6.36
C MET A 161 17.97 6.72 6.02
N ASP A 162 16.80 6.54 6.61
CA ASP A 162 15.64 7.40 6.37
C ASP A 162 15.75 8.77 7.05
N GLY A 163 16.53 8.84 8.13
CA GLY A 163 16.86 10.05 8.88
C GLY A 163 18.14 10.76 8.43
N LEU A 164 18.80 10.29 7.38
CA LEU A 164 20.13 10.74 6.95
C LEU A 164 20.23 12.26 6.74
N PHE A 165 19.16 12.86 6.25
CA PHE A 165 19.13 14.28 5.92
C PHE A 165 18.94 15.19 7.13
N GLU A 166 18.71 14.62 8.33
CA GLU A 166 18.52 15.32 9.60
C GLU A 166 17.63 16.57 9.49
N ILE A 167 16.54 16.45 8.72
CA ILE A 167 15.68 17.60 8.40
C ILE A 167 14.87 17.94 9.65
N GLY A 168 15.27 18.98 10.38
CA GLY A 168 14.58 19.48 11.57
C GLY A 168 14.86 18.67 12.85
N VAL A 169 14.31 19.17 13.97
CA VAL A 169 14.44 18.57 15.30
C VAL A 169 13.03 18.45 15.92
N PRO A 170 12.52 17.23 16.22
CA PRO A 170 13.05 15.90 15.91
C PRO A 170 13.23 15.64 14.41
N THR A 171 14.12 14.71 14.04
CA THR A 171 14.41 14.40 12.62
C THR A 171 13.14 14.03 11.87
N LEU A 172 12.85 14.77 10.79
CA LEU A 172 11.78 14.45 9.88
C LEU A 172 12.27 13.40 8.88
N TYR A 173 11.59 12.25 8.85
CA TYR A 173 11.97 11.17 7.95
C TYR A 173 11.43 11.39 6.54
N MET A 174 12.20 10.97 5.53
CA MET A 174 11.78 11.10 4.14
C MET A 174 10.52 10.29 3.83
N THR A 175 10.41 9.09 4.40
CA THR A 175 9.24 8.22 4.23
C THR A 175 7.95 8.88 4.70
N ASP A 176 7.99 9.76 5.70
CA ASP A 176 6.82 10.44 6.25
C ASP A 176 6.25 11.47 5.25
N ILE A 177 7.11 12.19 4.51
CA ILE A 177 6.69 13.08 3.41
C ILE A 177 6.22 12.24 2.21
N ILE A 178 7.03 11.25 1.82
CA ILE A 178 6.78 10.47 0.61
C ILE A 178 5.44 9.73 0.72
N ILE A 179 5.10 9.16 1.88
CA ILE A 179 3.80 8.48 2.05
C ILE A 179 2.63 9.47 1.92
N LEU A 180 2.72 10.67 2.49
CA LEU A 180 1.66 11.68 2.40
C LEU A 180 1.46 12.13 0.95
N LEU A 181 2.54 12.42 0.23
CA LEU A 181 2.49 12.79 -1.18
C LEU A 181 1.93 11.64 -2.05
N ALA A 182 2.39 10.42 -1.82
CA ALA A 182 1.96 9.25 -2.60
C ALA A 182 0.48 8.91 -2.38
N VAL A 183 0.00 8.89 -1.12
CA VAL A 183 -1.42 8.65 -0.82
C VAL A 183 -2.29 9.77 -1.40
N THR A 184 -1.86 11.03 -1.25
CA THR A 184 -2.58 12.19 -1.80
C THR A 184 -2.68 12.08 -3.32
N TYR A 185 -1.58 11.76 -4.01
CA TYR A 185 -1.60 11.54 -5.46
C TYR A 185 -2.54 10.39 -5.86
N LEU A 186 -2.46 9.23 -5.18
CA LEU A 186 -3.29 8.07 -5.49
C LEU A 186 -4.78 8.35 -5.26
N PHE A 187 -5.12 9.08 -4.20
CA PHE A 187 -6.47 9.57 -3.93
C PHE A 187 -6.94 10.54 -5.02
N LEU A 188 -6.15 11.58 -5.31
CA LEU A 188 -6.47 12.56 -6.34
C LEU A 188 -6.65 11.90 -7.70
N ARG A 189 -5.80 10.95 -8.08
CA ARG A 189 -5.96 10.16 -9.31
C ARG A 189 -7.31 9.44 -9.36
N ARG A 190 -7.72 8.83 -8.24
CA ARG A 190 -8.99 8.09 -8.14
C ARG A 190 -10.20 9.02 -8.22
N VAL A 191 -10.09 10.24 -7.69
CA VAL A 191 -11.14 11.23 -7.75
C VAL A 191 -11.14 11.90 -9.12
N VAL A 192 -10.05 12.45 -9.62
CA VAL A 192 -10.02 13.28 -10.83
C VAL A 192 -10.37 12.50 -12.11
N ILE A 193 -9.92 11.24 -12.24
CA ILE A 193 -10.13 10.45 -13.48
C ILE A 193 -11.55 9.87 -13.49
N PRO A 194 -12.46 10.29 -14.41
CA PRO A 194 -13.87 9.90 -14.38
C PRO A 194 -14.09 8.39 -14.45
N GLN A 195 -13.33 7.69 -15.29
CA GLN A 195 -13.43 6.25 -15.48
C GLN A 195 -13.13 5.50 -14.19
N ILE A 196 -12.15 5.97 -13.42
CA ILE A 196 -11.75 5.34 -12.16
C ILE A 196 -12.74 5.69 -11.06
N ARG A 197 -13.19 6.94 -11.00
CA ARG A 197 -14.22 7.38 -10.07
C ARG A 197 -15.51 6.58 -10.23
N TYR A 198 -15.89 6.27 -11.47
CA TYR A 198 -17.10 5.51 -11.78
C TYR A 198 -17.05 4.07 -11.23
N ILE A 199 -15.92 3.39 -11.36
CA ILE A 199 -15.75 1.99 -10.89
C ILE A 199 -15.34 1.88 -9.41
N SER A 200 -15.03 3.00 -8.74
CA SER A 200 -14.53 2.98 -7.36
C SER A 200 -15.67 2.83 -6.35
N LEU A 201 -15.49 1.89 -5.42
CA LEU A 201 -16.42 1.61 -4.33
C LEU A 201 -16.00 2.37 -3.05
N ALA A 202 -16.89 2.43 -2.06
CA ALA A 202 -16.56 3.00 -0.74
C ALA A 202 -15.35 2.28 -0.11
N ALA A 203 -15.25 0.96 -0.29
CA ALA A 203 -14.14 0.15 0.19
C ALA A 203 -12.77 0.54 -0.43
N ASP A 204 -12.74 1.28 -1.54
CA ASP A 204 -11.50 1.81 -2.13
C ASP A 204 -11.06 3.14 -1.52
N TYR A 205 -12.01 3.97 -1.09
CA TYR A 205 -11.74 5.30 -0.52
C TYR A 205 -11.46 5.21 0.98
N PHE A 206 -12.14 4.32 1.69
CA PHE A 206 -12.02 4.19 3.13
C PHE A 206 -10.57 3.92 3.60
N PRO A 207 -9.83 2.94 3.05
CA PRO A 207 -8.44 2.70 3.45
C PRO A 207 -7.52 3.88 3.11
N LEU A 208 -7.74 4.57 1.98
CA LEU A 208 -6.93 5.74 1.61
C LEU A 208 -7.08 6.87 2.61
N PHE A 209 -8.32 7.18 3.01
CA PHE A 209 -8.57 8.19 4.05
C PHE A 209 -8.03 7.77 5.41
N LEU A 210 -8.18 6.49 5.78
CA LEU A 210 -7.67 5.97 7.05
C LEU A 210 -6.14 6.06 7.10
N ILE A 211 -5.44 5.62 6.07
CA ILE A 211 -3.97 5.65 6.02
C ILE A 211 -3.46 7.10 5.95
N LEU A 212 -4.13 7.97 5.19
CA LEU A 212 -3.81 9.40 5.18
C LEU A 212 -3.96 10.01 6.58
N GLY A 213 -5.05 9.68 7.28
CA GLY A 213 -5.31 10.12 8.64
C GLY A 213 -4.24 9.65 9.63
N VAL A 214 -3.88 8.36 9.60
CA VAL A 214 -2.85 7.76 10.47
C VAL A 214 -1.47 8.36 10.20
N ALA A 215 -1.10 8.53 8.92
CA ALA A 215 0.17 9.14 8.54
C ALA A 215 0.23 10.62 8.99
N LEU A 216 -0.86 11.38 8.75
CA LEU A 216 -0.94 12.78 9.14
C LEU A 216 -0.88 12.93 10.66
N SER A 217 -1.64 12.12 11.41
CA SER A 217 -1.59 12.15 12.88
C SER A 217 -0.20 11.79 13.41
N GLY A 218 0.48 10.81 12.82
CA GLY A 218 1.83 10.42 13.20
C GLY A 218 2.84 11.57 13.04
N VAL A 219 2.82 12.25 11.89
CA VAL A 219 3.66 13.43 11.64
C VAL A 219 3.33 14.57 12.60
N LEU A 220 2.04 14.85 12.81
CA LEU A 220 1.59 15.92 13.70
C LEU A 220 2.00 15.67 15.16
N MET A 221 1.85 14.45 15.66
CA MET A 221 2.24 14.09 17.03
C MET A 221 3.74 14.23 17.26
N ARG A 222 4.56 13.92 16.25
CA ARG A 222 6.01 14.00 16.40
C ARG A 222 6.54 15.43 16.42
N HIS A 223 6.00 16.30 15.57
CA HIS A 223 6.58 17.63 15.34
C HIS A 223 5.84 18.77 16.02
N PHE A 224 4.53 18.62 16.29
CA PHE A 224 3.68 19.69 16.80
C PHE A 224 3.06 19.34 18.14
N TYR A 225 2.27 18.27 18.18
CA TYR A 225 1.55 17.82 19.36
C TYR A 225 2.37 16.75 20.08
N LYS A 226 3.43 17.16 20.78
CA LYS A 226 4.17 16.23 21.64
C LYS A 226 3.18 15.51 22.55
N VAL A 227 3.21 14.18 22.55
CA VAL A 227 2.33 13.34 23.36
C VAL A 227 3.04 12.93 24.66
N ASP A 228 3.97 13.79 25.11
CA ASP A 228 4.74 13.66 26.35
C ASP A 228 4.17 14.61 27.41
#